data_AF-A0A959AF62-F1
#
_entry.id   AF-A0A959AF62-F1
#
_cell.length_a   1.000
_cell.length_b   1.000
_cell.length_c   1.000
_cell.angle_alpha   90.00
_cell.angle_beta   90.00
_cell.angle_gamma   90.00
#
_symmetry.space_group_name_H-M   'P 1'
#
loop_
_entity.id
_entity.type
_entity.pdbx_description
1 polymer ?
#
loop_
_entity_poly.entity_id
_entity_poly.type
_entity_poly.pdbx_seq_one_letter_code
_entity_poly.pdbx_strand_id
1 'polypeptide(L)'
;MILGFIADLSSSASILFIVCFLAVCFFEAINGFHDTANAVATVIYTKTLPPIFAVVWAGVWNFLGAMLGGIAVAWGILKLMPLLDMMSTPLGENIALVLAILFTAIIWNLGTWYFGIPCSSSHTLIGSLLGGGFAFYTIHSGAGPNWNKATSIGMSLLVSPVFGFALAIALMYLLRVTITKKTIFKSPDHTKKAPPLWIRAILVATCTLVSFFHGNNDGQKGVGLLMVVLIAFMPIQFALSPSFTPEQAKAGIERINTSLGSLDPADTTNQLGIASLTVACEKLSTDLNSYDKNNSKEVYAVRSDLMELNKRIDGAMLAGILKGDVADSIKTEQKHLKGLYEYRLTWAIVLISFCLGLGTMVGWKRIVVTIGEKIGKTHLTYAQGASAELCAAATIGVSSHFGLPVSTTHVLSSAIAGTMVAEGGTKNLQRKTITTIAWAWVLTLPVTFVASALLFYLFRMLA
;
A
#
# COMPACT_ATOMS: atom_id res chain seq x y z
N MET A 1 -11.25 26.81 6.05
CA MET A 1 -9.85 26.91 5.55
C MET A 1 -9.32 25.61 4.91
N ILE A 2 -9.96 24.44 5.07
CA ILE A 2 -9.39 23.14 4.66
C ILE A 2 -9.51 22.85 3.14
N LEU A 3 -10.39 23.54 2.41
CA LEU A 3 -10.61 23.35 0.96
C LEU A 3 -10.21 24.58 0.12
N GLY A 4 -9.35 25.47 0.65
CA GLY A 4 -8.93 26.66 -0.13
C GLY A 4 -8.24 26.31 -1.45
N PHE A 5 -7.67 25.11 -1.54
CA PHE A 5 -6.93 24.63 -2.72
C PHE A 5 -7.84 24.29 -3.92
N ILE A 6 -9.13 24.02 -3.72
CA ILE A 6 -10.07 23.77 -4.85
C ILE A 6 -10.65 25.05 -5.44
N ALA A 7 -10.30 26.23 -4.91
CA ALA A 7 -10.87 27.50 -5.36
C ALA A 7 -10.55 27.82 -6.83
N ASP A 8 -9.45 27.26 -7.36
CA ASP A 8 -9.01 27.45 -8.74
C ASP A 8 -9.72 26.49 -9.73
N LEU A 9 -10.53 25.55 -9.23
CA LEU A 9 -11.29 24.63 -10.08
C LEU A 9 -12.60 25.25 -10.53
N SER A 10 -13.05 24.90 -11.75
CA SER A 10 -14.41 25.22 -12.19
C SER A 10 -15.45 24.60 -11.24
N SER A 11 -16.68 25.13 -11.24
CA SER A 11 -17.74 24.60 -10.36
C SER A 11 -18.03 23.12 -10.64
N SER A 12 -18.02 22.69 -11.91
CA SER A 12 -18.22 21.29 -12.28
C SER A 12 -17.05 20.40 -11.81
N ALA A 13 -15.81 20.83 -12.01
CA ALA A 13 -14.63 20.12 -11.53
C ALA A 13 -14.60 20.03 -9.99
N SER A 14 -15.02 21.09 -9.29
CA SER A 14 -15.11 21.10 -7.83
C SER A 14 -16.11 20.06 -7.31
N ILE A 15 -17.28 19.91 -7.95
CA ILE A 15 -18.27 18.90 -7.59
C ILE A 15 -17.70 17.50 -7.82
N LEU A 16 -17.10 17.25 -8.99
CA LEU A 16 -16.50 15.95 -9.31
C LEU A 16 -15.32 15.61 -8.39
N PHE A 17 -14.54 16.61 -7.98
CA PHE A 17 -13.50 16.43 -6.97
C PHE A 17 -14.09 15.97 -5.64
N ILE A 18 -15.14 16.62 -5.15
CA ILE A 18 -15.82 16.23 -3.90
C ILE A 18 -16.36 14.80 -4.01
N VAL A 19 -16.95 14.42 -5.15
CA VAL A 19 -17.40 13.05 -5.42
C VAL A 19 -16.23 12.06 -5.33
N CYS A 20 -15.12 12.33 -6.02
CA CYS A 20 -13.94 11.48 -6.00
C CYS A 20 -13.32 11.39 -4.59
N PHE A 21 -13.24 12.51 -3.89
CA PHE A 21 -12.74 12.60 -2.52
C PHE A 21 -13.56 11.73 -1.56
N LEU A 22 -14.89 11.86 -1.59
CA LEU A 22 -15.79 11.03 -0.80
C LEU A 22 -15.73 9.56 -1.22
N ALA A 23 -15.58 9.28 -2.51
CA ALA A 23 -15.41 7.91 -3.02
C ALA A 23 -14.11 7.27 -2.51
N VAL A 24 -13.00 8.00 -2.38
CA VAL A 24 -11.77 7.50 -1.74
C VAL A 24 -12.01 7.17 -0.27
N CYS A 25 -12.64 8.08 0.48
CA CYS A 25 -13.00 7.85 1.88
C CYS A 25 -13.89 6.61 2.04
N PHE A 26 -14.85 6.43 1.12
CA PHE A 26 -15.74 5.28 1.12
C PHE A 26 -15.02 3.99 0.74
N PHE A 27 -14.15 4.01 -0.28
CA PHE A 27 -13.31 2.88 -0.63
C PHE A 27 -12.46 2.43 0.55
N GLU A 28 -11.84 3.35 1.27
CA GLU A 28 -11.03 3.02 2.44
C GLU A 28 -11.88 2.44 3.58
N ALA A 29 -13.08 2.98 3.80
CA ALA A 29 -14.01 2.42 4.77
C ALA A 29 -14.41 0.97 4.39
N ILE A 30 -14.69 0.72 3.11
CA ILE A 30 -14.95 -0.62 2.58
C ILE A 30 -13.74 -1.54 2.78
N ASN A 31 -12.53 -1.03 2.56
CA ASN A 31 -11.31 -1.76 2.81
C ASN A 31 -11.24 -2.21 4.28
N GLY A 32 -11.53 -1.28 5.19
CA GLY A 32 -11.74 -1.58 6.61
C GLY A 32 -12.72 -2.72 6.84
N PHE A 33 -13.91 -2.72 6.19
CA PHE A 33 -14.92 -3.78 6.35
C PHE A 33 -14.40 -5.16 5.96
N HIS A 34 -13.64 -5.23 4.86
CA HIS A 34 -13.07 -6.47 4.35
C HIS A 34 -12.07 -7.07 5.31
N ASP A 35 -11.18 -6.22 5.80
CA ASP A 35 -10.01 -6.68 6.51
C ASP A 35 -10.17 -6.65 8.04
N THR A 36 -11.30 -6.16 8.58
CA THR A 36 -11.65 -6.39 10.00
C THR A 36 -11.53 -7.87 10.33
N ALA A 37 -12.03 -8.72 9.43
CA ALA A 37 -12.07 -10.15 9.64
C ALA A 37 -10.68 -10.76 9.82
N ASN A 38 -9.67 -10.16 9.19
CA ASN A 38 -8.31 -10.61 9.31
C ASN A 38 -7.78 -10.36 10.73
N ALA A 39 -8.08 -9.19 11.29
CA ALA A 39 -7.58 -8.83 12.60
C ALA A 39 -8.33 -9.50 13.76
N VAL A 40 -9.65 -9.70 13.65
CA VAL A 40 -10.47 -10.07 14.82
C VAL A 40 -10.92 -11.52 14.85
N ALA A 41 -10.79 -12.27 13.75
CA ALA A 41 -11.30 -13.63 13.67
C ALA A 41 -10.72 -14.48 14.80
N THR A 42 -9.40 -14.47 15.03
CA THR A 42 -8.82 -15.35 16.04
C THR A 42 -9.36 -15.03 17.43
N VAL A 43 -9.32 -13.78 17.88
CA VAL A 43 -9.74 -13.40 19.25
C VAL A 43 -11.23 -13.58 19.51
N ILE A 44 -12.06 -13.46 18.46
CA ILE A 44 -13.50 -13.74 18.56
C ILE A 44 -13.74 -15.24 18.66
N TYR A 45 -13.13 -16.03 17.77
CA TYR A 45 -13.33 -17.47 17.72
C TYR A 45 -12.71 -18.21 18.90
N THR A 46 -11.60 -17.70 19.41
CA THR A 46 -10.97 -18.21 20.62
C THR A 46 -11.68 -17.77 21.90
N LYS A 47 -12.76 -16.98 21.79
CA LYS A 47 -13.51 -16.40 22.91
C LYS A 47 -12.62 -15.56 23.84
N THR A 48 -11.55 -14.96 23.28
CA THR A 48 -10.60 -14.10 23.98
C THR A 48 -11.22 -12.73 24.28
N LEU A 49 -11.96 -12.18 23.32
CA LEU A 49 -12.64 -10.88 23.41
C LEU A 49 -14.08 -10.98 22.90
N PRO A 50 -15.02 -10.23 23.49
CA PRO A 50 -16.36 -10.06 22.91
C PRO A 50 -16.25 -9.44 21.51
N PRO A 51 -17.11 -9.84 20.55
CA PRO A 51 -16.99 -9.38 19.16
C PRO A 51 -16.97 -7.86 18.98
N ILE A 52 -17.86 -7.13 19.66
CA ILE A 52 -17.93 -5.66 19.56
C ILE A 52 -16.63 -5.03 20.07
N PHE A 53 -16.11 -5.52 21.20
CA PHE A 53 -14.87 -5.00 21.77
C PHE A 53 -13.66 -5.30 20.87
N ALA A 54 -13.56 -6.53 20.33
CA ALA A 54 -12.49 -6.92 19.42
C ALA A 54 -12.46 -6.03 18.17
N VAL A 55 -13.63 -5.73 17.62
CA VAL A 55 -13.80 -4.91 16.42
C VAL A 55 -13.44 -3.44 16.67
N VAL A 56 -13.87 -2.86 17.79
CA VAL A 56 -13.46 -1.50 18.19
C VAL A 56 -11.96 -1.44 18.45
N TRP A 57 -11.41 -2.44 19.15
CA TRP A 57 -9.98 -2.56 19.41
C TRP A 57 -9.17 -2.58 18.11
N ALA A 58 -9.54 -3.46 17.17
CA ALA A 58 -8.89 -3.53 15.86
C ALA A 58 -9.02 -2.21 15.08
N GLY A 59 -10.18 -1.55 15.12
CA GLY A 59 -10.37 -0.26 14.46
C GLY A 59 -9.46 0.85 15.01
N VAL A 60 -9.25 0.90 16.34
CA VAL A 60 -8.31 1.83 16.96
C VAL A 60 -6.87 1.55 16.52
N TRP A 61 -6.45 0.28 16.51
CA TRP A 61 -5.10 -0.07 16.09
C TRP A 61 -4.86 0.07 14.59
N ASN A 62 -5.88 -0.15 13.75
CA ASN A 62 -5.83 0.19 12.33
C ASN A 62 -5.64 1.71 12.13
N PHE A 63 -6.40 2.53 12.86
CA PHE A 63 -6.24 3.99 12.85
C PHE A 63 -4.81 4.39 13.26
N LEU A 64 -4.31 3.87 14.38
CA LEU A 64 -2.96 4.18 14.86
C LEU A 64 -1.88 3.69 13.89
N GLY A 65 -2.07 2.50 13.31
CA GLY A 65 -1.19 1.94 12.29
C GLY A 65 -1.06 2.83 11.06
N ALA A 66 -2.21 3.29 10.54
CA ALA A 66 -2.26 4.21 9.40
C ALA A 66 -1.63 5.57 9.73
N MET A 67 -1.91 6.12 10.91
CA MET A 67 -1.43 7.43 11.35
C MET A 67 0.08 7.45 11.64
N LEU A 68 0.59 6.38 12.26
CA LEU A 68 2.02 6.24 12.60
C LEU A 68 2.83 5.59 11.46
N GLY A 69 2.18 5.19 10.38
CA GLY A 69 2.82 4.60 9.22
C GLY A 69 3.64 5.57 8.38
N GLY A 70 4.61 5.00 7.67
CA GLY A 70 5.43 5.71 6.69
C GLY A 70 4.69 5.87 5.35
N ILE A 71 5.18 6.76 4.49
CA ILE A 71 4.55 7.10 3.19
C ILE A 71 5.01 6.22 2.02
N ALA A 72 5.92 5.28 2.26
CA ALA A 72 6.58 4.53 1.20
C ALA A 72 5.60 3.69 0.36
N VAL A 73 4.59 3.08 1.00
CA VAL A 73 3.54 2.32 0.31
C VAL A 73 2.67 3.25 -0.55
N ALA A 74 2.29 4.43 -0.04
CA ALA A 74 1.53 5.44 -0.78
C ALA A 74 2.28 5.88 -2.05
N TRP A 75 3.59 6.13 -1.94
CA TRP A 75 4.44 6.44 -3.10
C TRP A 75 4.61 5.26 -4.04
N GLY A 76 4.60 4.03 -3.52
CA GLY A 76 4.53 2.81 -4.33
C GLY A 76 3.31 2.79 -5.25
N ILE A 77 2.14 3.17 -4.73
CA ILE A 77 0.90 3.30 -5.49
C ILE A 77 0.99 4.44 -6.52
N LEU A 78 1.48 5.62 -6.12
CA LEU A 78 1.62 6.77 -7.03
C LEU A 78 2.51 6.47 -8.23
N LYS A 79 3.62 5.77 -8.00
CA LYS A 79 4.60 5.41 -9.03
C LYS A 79 4.07 4.42 -10.07
N LEU A 80 2.90 3.81 -9.86
CA LEU A 80 2.22 3.00 -10.87
C LEU A 80 1.57 3.85 -11.97
N MET A 81 1.10 5.04 -11.61
CA MET A 81 0.40 5.93 -12.53
C MET A 81 1.37 6.76 -13.37
N PRO A 82 1.04 7.07 -14.63
CA PRO A 82 1.81 7.97 -15.47
C PRO A 82 1.59 9.43 -15.04
N LEU A 83 2.08 9.79 -13.85
CA LEU A 83 1.83 11.11 -13.26
C LEU A 83 2.26 12.23 -14.19
N LEU A 84 3.41 12.11 -14.86
CA LEU A 84 3.92 13.12 -15.80
C LEU A 84 2.99 13.33 -17.01
N ASP A 85 2.37 12.27 -17.52
CA ASP A 85 1.47 12.38 -18.69
C ASP A 85 0.11 12.95 -18.28
N MET A 86 -0.42 12.53 -17.12
CA MET A 86 -1.65 13.10 -16.54
C MET A 86 -1.52 14.62 -16.37
N MET A 87 -0.32 15.04 -15.98
CA MET A 87 0.05 16.42 -15.72
C MET A 87 0.05 17.31 -16.98
N SER A 88 0.22 16.73 -18.17
CA SER A 88 0.14 17.42 -19.48
C SER A 88 -1.19 17.25 -20.22
N THR A 89 -2.14 16.51 -19.64
CA THR A 89 -3.40 16.13 -20.30
C THR A 89 -4.57 17.00 -19.83
N PRO A 90 -5.62 17.24 -20.64
CA PRO A 90 -6.80 17.99 -20.20
C PRO A 90 -7.44 17.42 -18.93
N LEU A 91 -7.90 18.33 -18.06
CA LEU A 91 -8.48 17.99 -16.76
C LEU A 91 -9.64 16.98 -16.86
N GLY A 92 -10.50 17.09 -17.88
CA GLY A 92 -11.63 16.17 -18.07
C GLY A 92 -11.20 14.70 -18.20
N GLU A 93 -10.11 14.43 -18.91
CA GLU A 93 -9.58 13.08 -19.08
C GLU A 93 -8.96 12.54 -17.78
N ASN A 94 -8.26 13.39 -17.02
CA ASN A 94 -7.75 13.03 -15.70
C ASN A 94 -8.87 12.69 -14.72
N ILE A 95 -9.98 13.43 -14.77
CA ILE A 95 -11.17 13.16 -13.94
C ILE A 95 -11.80 11.82 -14.35
N ALA A 96 -11.96 11.56 -15.65
CA ALA A 96 -12.48 10.30 -16.16
C ALA A 96 -11.63 9.09 -15.69
N LEU A 97 -10.30 9.23 -15.71
CA LEU A 97 -9.37 8.21 -15.24
C LEU A 97 -9.57 7.89 -13.75
N VAL A 98 -9.60 8.92 -12.91
CA VAL A 98 -9.79 8.75 -11.46
C VAL A 98 -11.16 8.14 -11.15
N LEU A 99 -12.22 8.60 -11.80
CA LEU A 99 -13.56 8.02 -11.62
C LEU A 99 -13.57 6.54 -12.00
N ALA A 100 -12.95 6.16 -13.12
CA ALA A 100 -12.89 4.77 -13.55
C ALA A 100 -12.19 3.87 -12.53
N ILE A 101 -11.05 4.33 -11.99
CA ILE A 101 -10.28 3.62 -10.96
C ILE A 101 -11.11 3.44 -9.68
N LEU A 102 -11.75 4.52 -9.21
CA LEU A 102 -12.53 4.52 -7.96
C LEU A 102 -13.79 3.68 -8.06
N PHE A 103 -14.58 3.85 -9.11
CA PHE A 103 -15.81 3.08 -9.31
C PHE A 103 -15.52 1.59 -9.44
N THR A 104 -14.50 1.22 -10.23
CA THR A 104 -14.08 -0.18 -10.33
C THR A 104 -13.72 -0.75 -8.96
N ALA A 105 -12.90 -0.01 -8.21
CA ALA A 105 -12.41 -0.49 -6.93
C ALA A 105 -13.52 -0.66 -5.89
N ILE A 106 -14.45 0.30 -5.83
CA ILE A 106 -15.60 0.27 -4.92
C ILE A 106 -16.58 -0.85 -5.31
N ILE A 107 -16.95 -0.96 -6.59
CA ILE A 107 -17.92 -1.95 -7.06
C ILE A 107 -17.41 -3.37 -6.79
N TRP A 108 -16.15 -3.65 -7.13
CA TRP A 108 -15.58 -4.98 -6.93
C TRP A 108 -15.44 -5.34 -5.45
N ASN A 109 -14.97 -4.41 -4.62
CA ASN A 109 -14.87 -4.65 -3.19
C ASN A 109 -16.26 -4.82 -2.55
N LEU A 110 -17.24 -3.96 -2.84
CA LEU A 110 -18.59 -4.14 -2.28
C LEU A 110 -19.22 -5.46 -2.74
N GLY A 111 -19.06 -5.82 -4.01
CA GLY A 111 -19.58 -7.08 -4.55
C GLY A 111 -19.00 -8.30 -3.83
N THR A 112 -17.68 -8.36 -3.70
CA THR A 112 -17.02 -9.48 -3.01
C THR A 112 -17.38 -9.56 -1.53
N TRP A 113 -17.51 -8.42 -0.83
CA TRP A 113 -17.99 -8.37 0.55
C TRP A 113 -19.44 -8.84 0.67
N TYR A 114 -20.32 -8.41 -0.24
CA TYR A 114 -21.73 -8.78 -0.24
C TYR A 114 -21.91 -10.31 -0.30
N PHE A 115 -21.11 -10.97 -1.14
CA PHE A 115 -21.05 -12.43 -1.25
C PHE A 115 -20.20 -13.12 -0.16
N GLY A 116 -19.59 -12.37 0.76
CA GLY A 116 -18.77 -12.91 1.85
C GLY A 116 -17.50 -13.63 1.39
N ILE A 117 -16.97 -13.23 0.23
CA ILE A 117 -15.75 -13.77 -0.38
C ILE A 117 -14.58 -12.90 0.09
N PRO A 118 -13.60 -13.46 0.84
CA PRO A 118 -12.43 -12.70 1.26
C PRO A 118 -11.57 -12.38 0.03
N CYS A 119 -11.58 -11.11 -0.36
CA CYS A 119 -10.90 -10.59 -1.54
C CYS A 119 -9.87 -9.54 -1.12
N SER A 120 -8.78 -9.43 -1.88
CA SER A 120 -7.77 -8.42 -1.62
C SER A 120 -8.12 -7.08 -2.25
N SER A 121 -8.39 -6.08 -1.42
CA SER A 121 -8.52 -4.69 -1.86
C SER A 121 -7.27 -4.16 -2.57
N SER A 122 -6.09 -4.69 -2.24
CA SER A 122 -4.84 -4.34 -2.91
C SER A 122 -4.81 -4.80 -4.37
N HIS A 123 -5.23 -6.03 -4.65
CA HIS A 123 -5.35 -6.52 -6.03
C HIS A 123 -6.41 -5.72 -6.79
N THR A 124 -7.52 -5.40 -6.12
CA THR A 124 -8.57 -4.55 -6.67
C THR A 124 -8.03 -3.19 -7.11
N LEU A 125 -7.36 -2.48 -6.19
CA LEU A 125 -6.78 -1.14 -6.40
C LEU A 125 -5.68 -1.15 -7.45
N ILE A 126 -4.73 -2.09 -7.36
CA ILE A 126 -3.61 -2.17 -8.30
C ILE A 126 -4.14 -2.56 -9.69
N GLY A 127 -5.07 -3.51 -9.78
CA GLY A 127 -5.70 -3.87 -11.04
C GLY A 127 -6.45 -2.70 -11.67
N SER A 128 -7.23 -1.93 -10.90
CA SER A 128 -7.92 -0.75 -11.44
C SER A 128 -6.96 0.36 -11.87
N LEU A 129 -5.91 0.65 -11.10
CA LEU A 129 -4.86 1.61 -11.48
C LEU A 129 -4.15 1.20 -12.77
N LEU A 130 -3.73 -0.06 -12.88
CA LEU A 130 -3.06 -0.58 -14.08
C LEU A 130 -4.00 -0.56 -15.29
N GLY A 131 -5.27 -0.94 -15.11
CA GLY A 131 -6.27 -0.96 -16.17
C GLY A 131 -6.59 0.43 -16.70
N GLY A 132 -6.91 1.37 -15.80
CA GLY A 132 -7.14 2.77 -16.14
C GLY A 132 -5.90 3.41 -16.76
N GLY A 133 -4.72 3.22 -16.16
CA GLY A 133 -3.46 3.76 -16.69
C GLY A 133 -3.09 3.17 -18.07
N PHE A 134 -3.39 1.89 -18.31
CA PHE A 134 -3.19 1.26 -19.62
C PHE A 134 -4.14 1.85 -20.67
N ALA A 135 -5.42 2.01 -20.35
CA ALA A 135 -6.36 2.64 -21.27
C ALA A 135 -5.99 4.10 -21.54
N PHE A 136 -5.55 4.84 -20.51
CA PHE A 136 -5.00 6.19 -20.65
C PHE A 136 -3.81 6.23 -21.63
N TYR A 137 -2.88 5.28 -21.51
CA TYR A 137 -1.75 5.12 -22.42
C TYR A 137 -2.18 4.90 -23.87
N THR A 138 -3.11 3.99 -24.11
CA THR A 138 -3.52 3.65 -25.49
C THR A 138 -4.12 4.82 -26.26
N ILE A 139 -4.65 5.83 -25.56
CA ILE A 139 -5.21 7.04 -26.18
C ILE A 139 -4.12 8.10 -26.39
N HIS A 140 -3.29 8.35 -25.38
CA HIS A 140 -2.33 9.46 -25.41
C HIS A 140 -0.97 9.08 -25.97
N SER A 141 -0.71 7.78 -26.21
CA SER A 141 0.59 7.25 -26.63
C SER A 141 1.76 7.66 -25.71
N GLY A 142 1.49 7.91 -24.42
CA GLY A 142 2.46 8.36 -23.40
C GLY A 142 3.34 7.24 -22.82
N ALA A 143 3.87 7.41 -21.61
CA ALA A 143 4.69 6.40 -20.94
C ALA A 143 3.87 5.20 -20.39
N GLY A 144 2.57 5.42 -20.14
CA GLY A 144 1.65 4.43 -19.58
C GLY A 144 2.00 3.93 -18.18
N PRO A 145 1.38 2.83 -17.70
CA PRO A 145 1.68 2.32 -16.38
C PRO A 145 3.14 1.91 -16.26
N ASN A 146 3.75 2.17 -15.10
CA ASN A 146 5.12 1.75 -14.86
C ASN A 146 5.18 0.22 -14.68
N TRP A 147 5.40 -0.52 -15.77
CA TRP A 147 5.44 -1.98 -15.76
C TRP A 147 6.52 -2.55 -14.85
N ASN A 148 7.70 -1.91 -14.77
CA ASN A 148 8.75 -2.36 -13.84
C ASN A 148 8.28 -2.28 -12.39
N LYS A 149 7.60 -1.19 -12.02
CA LYS A 149 7.03 -1.05 -10.67
C LYS A 149 5.84 -1.99 -10.47
N ALA A 150 5.01 -2.19 -11.49
CA ALA A 150 3.90 -3.14 -11.48
C ALA A 150 4.38 -4.56 -11.24
N THR A 151 5.46 -5.00 -11.89
CA THR A 151 6.08 -6.31 -11.67
C THR A 151 6.64 -6.43 -10.26
N SER A 152 7.35 -5.41 -9.76
CA SER A 152 7.87 -5.40 -8.38
C SER A 152 6.74 -5.53 -7.33
N ILE A 153 5.63 -4.81 -7.53
CA ILE A 153 4.45 -4.88 -6.68
C ILE A 153 3.74 -6.24 -6.83
N GLY A 154 3.56 -6.71 -8.06
CA GLY A 154 2.94 -8.00 -8.35
C GLY A 154 3.71 -9.16 -7.72
N MET A 155 5.05 -9.11 -7.72
CA MET A 155 5.89 -10.08 -7.02
C MET A 155 5.68 -10.02 -5.51
N SER A 156 5.54 -8.84 -4.92
CA SER A 156 5.22 -8.71 -3.49
C SER A 156 3.84 -9.31 -3.14
N LEU A 157 2.83 -9.07 -3.98
CA LEU A 157 1.49 -9.65 -3.84
C LEU A 157 1.48 -11.17 -3.97
N LEU A 158 2.34 -11.75 -4.81
CA LEU A 158 2.45 -13.20 -5.02
C LEU A 158 3.30 -13.90 -3.95
N VAL A 159 4.42 -13.29 -3.54
CA VAL A 159 5.39 -13.91 -2.62
C VAL A 159 4.94 -13.81 -1.16
N SER A 160 4.31 -12.70 -0.77
CA SER A 160 3.92 -12.49 0.63
C SER A 160 2.97 -13.57 1.20
N PRO A 161 1.97 -14.11 0.48
CA PRO A 161 1.11 -15.17 1.00
C PRO A 161 1.85 -16.50 1.13
N VAL A 162 2.73 -16.83 0.18
CA VAL A 162 3.58 -18.04 0.24
C VAL A 162 4.53 -17.97 1.43
N PHE A 163 5.15 -16.81 1.63
CA PHE A 163 6.02 -16.56 2.78
C PHE A 163 5.24 -16.67 4.10
N GLY A 164 4.06 -16.06 4.20
CA GLY A 164 3.19 -16.16 5.38
C GLY A 164 2.77 -17.60 5.69
N PHE A 165 2.41 -18.38 4.68
CA PHE A 165 2.10 -19.81 4.81
C PHE A 165 3.29 -20.63 5.34
N ALA A 166 4.46 -20.46 4.72
CA ALA A 166 5.67 -21.20 5.10
C ALA A 166 6.14 -20.82 6.52
N LEU A 167 6.13 -19.52 6.84
CA LEU A 167 6.50 -19.00 8.16
C LEU A 167 5.56 -19.54 9.24
N ALA A 168 4.26 -19.63 8.95
CA ALA A 168 3.28 -20.19 9.88
C ALA A 168 3.53 -21.68 10.15
N ILE A 169 3.89 -22.47 9.14
CA ILE A 169 4.27 -23.89 9.33
C ILE A 169 5.53 -23.99 10.20
N ALA A 170 6.57 -23.23 9.88
CA ALA A 170 7.82 -23.23 10.62
C ALA A 170 7.62 -22.83 12.09
N LEU A 171 6.81 -21.79 12.33
CA LEU A 171 6.47 -21.33 13.69
C LEU A 171 5.68 -22.40 14.45
N MET A 172 4.68 -23.02 13.83
CA MET A 172 3.91 -24.10 14.47
C MET A 172 4.78 -25.31 14.83
N TYR A 173 5.73 -25.69 13.96
CA TYR A 173 6.70 -26.74 14.25
C TYR A 173 7.59 -26.35 15.44
N LEU A 174 8.15 -25.14 15.43
CA LEU A 174 8.98 -24.63 16.52
C LEU A 174 8.23 -24.61 17.85
N LEU A 175 6.98 -24.13 17.87
CA LEU A 175 6.15 -24.10 19.07
C LEU A 175 5.88 -25.51 19.60
N ARG A 176 5.64 -26.50 18.74
CA ARG A 176 5.43 -27.89 19.18
C ARG A 176 6.66 -28.51 19.82
N VAL A 177 7.85 -28.16 19.32
CA VAL A 177 9.12 -28.66 19.86
C VAL A 177 9.49 -27.94 21.18
N THR A 178 9.17 -26.66 21.29
CA THR A 178 9.61 -25.82 22.43
C THR A 178 8.59 -25.71 23.57
N ILE A 179 7.29 -25.69 23.27
CA ILE A 179 6.24 -25.49 24.26
C ILE A 179 5.67 -26.83 24.73
N THR A 180 5.94 -27.15 26.00
CA THR A 180 5.45 -28.37 26.67
C THR A 180 4.00 -28.27 27.15
N LYS A 181 3.46 -27.06 27.32
CA LYS A 181 2.09 -26.84 27.80
C LYS A 181 1.06 -27.14 26.70
N LYS A 182 0.39 -28.28 26.80
CA LYS A 182 -0.63 -28.75 25.84
C LYS A 182 -1.86 -27.83 25.72
N THR A 183 -2.11 -26.94 26.69
CA THR A 183 -3.31 -26.07 26.70
C THR A 183 -3.38 -25.11 25.51
N ILE A 184 -2.25 -24.63 24.99
CA ILE A 184 -2.25 -23.71 23.85
C ILE A 184 -2.59 -24.41 22.52
N PHE A 185 -2.35 -25.71 22.44
CA PHE A 185 -2.67 -26.54 21.27
C PHE A 185 -4.10 -27.10 21.28
N LYS A 186 -4.92 -26.71 22.27
CA LYS A 186 -6.33 -27.09 22.29
C LYS A 186 -7.17 -26.05 21.55
N SER A 187 -8.21 -26.52 20.88
CA SER A 187 -9.28 -25.66 20.40
C SER A 187 -10.10 -25.12 21.60
N PRO A 188 -10.76 -23.97 21.45
CA PRO A 188 -11.66 -23.47 22.48
C PRO A 188 -12.74 -24.49 22.80
N ASP A 189 -12.97 -24.75 24.10
CA ASP A 189 -14.03 -25.66 24.52
C ASP A 189 -15.40 -25.14 24.07
N HIS A 190 -16.39 -26.04 23.93
CA HIS A 190 -17.78 -25.64 23.67
C HIS A 190 -18.39 -24.78 24.80
N THR A 191 -17.75 -24.75 25.98
CA THR A 191 -18.14 -23.88 27.09
C THR A 191 -17.95 -22.39 26.74
N LYS A 192 -18.76 -21.49 27.31
CA LYS A 192 -18.62 -20.04 27.10
C LYS A 192 -17.43 -19.40 27.84
N LYS A 193 -16.49 -20.19 28.37
CA LYS A 193 -15.38 -19.69 29.19
C LYS A 193 -14.24 -19.16 28.32
N ALA A 194 -13.66 -18.04 28.74
CA ALA A 194 -12.49 -17.44 28.11
C ALA A 194 -11.22 -18.28 28.38
N PRO A 195 -10.20 -18.22 27.49
CA PRO A 195 -8.93 -18.90 27.72
C PRO A 195 -8.19 -18.34 28.95
N PRO A 196 -7.22 -19.10 29.51
CA PRO A 196 -6.32 -18.62 30.55
C PRO A 196 -5.70 -17.26 30.21
N LEU A 197 -5.49 -16.41 31.22
CA LEU A 197 -5.06 -15.02 31.04
C LEU A 197 -3.80 -14.86 30.19
N TRP A 198 -2.82 -15.76 30.31
CA TRP A 198 -1.59 -15.69 29.51
C TRP A 198 -1.83 -16.00 28.02
N ILE A 199 -2.69 -16.97 27.68
CA ILE A 199 -3.10 -17.25 26.30
C ILE A 199 -3.88 -16.05 25.75
N ARG A 200 -4.78 -15.51 26.60
CA ARG A 200 -5.57 -14.34 26.26
C ARG A 200 -4.67 -13.13 25.94
N ALA A 201 -3.64 -12.89 26.75
CA ALA A 201 -2.67 -11.82 26.53
C ALA A 201 -1.92 -11.99 25.21
N ILE A 202 -1.47 -13.21 24.88
CA ILE A 202 -0.80 -13.50 23.60
C ILE A 202 -1.74 -13.20 22.42
N LEU A 203 -2.97 -13.71 22.45
CA LEU A 203 -3.93 -13.52 21.35
C LEU A 203 -4.32 -12.05 21.18
N VAL A 204 -4.50 -11.31 22.28
CA VAL A 204 -4.74 -9.86 22.19
C VAL A 204 -3.51 -9.13 21.64
N ALA A 205 -2.30 -9.52 22.02
CA ALA A 205 -1.06 -8.92 21.50
C ALA A 205 -0.88 -9.19 20.00
N THR A 206 -1.11 -10.43 19.53
CA THR A 206 -0.99 -10.76 18.10
C THR A 206 -2.08 -10.09 17.28
N CYS A 207 -3.31 -10.03 17.79
CA CYS A 207 -4.42 -9.27 17.19
C CYS A 207 -4.10 -7.77 17.08
N THR A 208 -3.47 -7.21 18.12
CA THR A 208 -3.02 -5.81 18.14
C THR A 208 -1.96 -5.56 17.09
N LEU A 209 -0.94 -6.43 17.02
CA LEU A 209 0.16 -6.32 16.06
C LEU A 209 -0.33 -6.41 14.61
N VAL A 210 -1.18 -7.40 14.31
CA VAL A 210 -1.72 -7.55 12.95
C VAL A 210 -2.59 -6.35 12.59
N SER A 211 -3.43 -5.84 13.50
CA SER A 211 -4.25 -4.64 13.27
C SER A 211 -3.38 -3.39 13.03
N PHE A 212 -2.30 -3.23 13.79
CA PHE A 212 -1.40 -2.09 13.61
C PHE A 212 -0.69 -2.14 12.25
N PHE A 213 -0.06 -3.26 11.89
CA PHE A 213 0.63 -3.38 10.61
C PHE A 213 -0.33 -3.41 9.42
N HIS A 214 -1.56 -3.90 9.63
CA HIS A 214 -2.65 -3.79 8.67
C HIS A 214 -2.92 -2.32 8.35
N GLY A 215 -3.22 -1.50 9.37
CA GLY A 215 -3.41 -0.06 9.20
C GLY A 215 -2.23 0.64 8.54
N ASN A 216 -1.00 0.24 8.91
CA ASN A 216 0.23 0.77 8.36
C ASN A 216 0.41 0.52 6.86
N ASN A 217 -0.01 -0.63 6.35
CA ASN A 217 0.07 -0.95 4.92
C ASN A 217 -1.14 -0.37 4.16
N ASP A 218 -2.35 -0.63 4.66
CA ASP A 218 -3.59 -0.37 3.95
C ASP A 218 -4.00 1.10 3.99
N GLY A 219 -3.84 1.77 5.13
CA GLY A 219 -4.10 3.22 5.21
C GLY A 219 -3.22 4.01 4.25
N GLN A 220 -1.99 3.53 3.96
CA GLN A 220 -1.11 4.18 2.99
C GLN A 220 -1.56 3.95 1.54
N LYS A 221 -2.30 2.87 1.24
CA LYS A 221 -2.92 2.68 -0.08
C LYS A 221 -4.03 3.70 -0.30
N GLY A 222 -4.87 3.93 0.71
CA GLY A 222 -5.89 4.98 0.67
C GLY A 222 -5.29 6.39 0.52
N VAL A 223 -4.19 6.67 1.21
CA VAL A 223 -3.44 7.93 1.06
C VAL A 223 -2.88 8.07 -0.36
N GLY A 224 -2.27 7.02 -0.90
CA GLY A 224 -1.77 7.02 -2.28
C GLY A 224 -2.90 7.23 -3.29
N LEU A 225 -4.04 6.58 -3.11
CA LEU A 225 -5.20 6.78 -3.97
C LEU A 225 -5.73 8.22 -3.89
N LEU A 226 -5.83 8.80 -2.69
CA LEU A 226 -6.23 10.20 -2.52
C LEU A 226 -5.23 11.16 -3.20
N MET A 227 -3.93 10.88 -3.11
CA MET A 227 -2.91 11.67 -3.79
C MET A 227 -3.02 11.56 -5.32
N VAL A 228 -3.37 10.40 -5.88
CA VAL A 228 -3.69 10.27 -7.31
C VAL A 228 -4.87 11.17 -7.70
N VAL A 229 -5.92 11.24 -6.87
CA VAL A 229 -7.05 12.18 -7.08
C VAL A 229 -6.56 13.63 -7.04
N LEU A 230 -5.78 14.01 -6.04
CA LEU A 230 -5.30 15.38 -5.90
C LEU A 230 -4.43 15.81 -7.09
N ILE A 231 -3.52 14.94 -7.56
CA ILE A 231 -2.68 15.22 -8.73
C ILE A 231 -3.50 15.27 -10.01
N ALA A 232 -4.53 14.42 -10.16
CA ALA A 232 -5.40 14.44 -11.34
C ALA A 232 -6.16 15.77 -11.48
N PHE A 233 -6.62 16.34 -10.36
CA PHE A 233 -7.39 17.59 -10.36
C PHE A 233 -6.51 18.84 -10.31
N MET A 234 -5.44 18.82 -9.53
CA MET A 234 -4.59 19.98 -9.23
C MET A 234 -3.11 19.60 -9.34
N PRO A 235 -2.65 19.24 -10.54
CA PRO A 235 -1.34 18.63 -10.69
C PRO A 235 -0.18 19.51 -10.25
N ILE A 236 -0.23 20.82 -10.56
CA ILE A 236 0.82 21.78 -10.19
C ILE A 236 0.98 21.88 -8.67
N GLN A 237 -0.13 21.97 -7.94
CA GLN A 237 -0.14 22.16 -6.48
C GLN A 237 0.38 20.95 -5.71
N PHE A 238 0.24 19.74 -6.26
CA PHE A 238 0.63 18.49 -5.60
C PHE A 238 1.83 17.79 -6.27
N ALA A 239 2.47 18.42 -7.25
CA ALA A 239 3.67 17.91 -7.91
C ALA A 239 4.94 18.05 -7.05
N LEU A 240 5.03 19.03 -6.16
CA LEU A 240 6.15 19.20 -5.23
C LEU A 240 5.61 19.41 -3.81
N SER A 241 6.47 19.26 -2.81
CA SER A 241 6.11 19.54 -1.42
C SER A 241 5.58 20.97 -1.29
N PRO A 242 4.54 21.22 -0.47
CA PRO A 242 4.09 22.57 -0.17
C PRO A 242 5.19 23.47 0.43
N SER A 243 6.24 22.87 0.99
CA SER A 243 7.41 23.56 1.55
C SER A 243 8.58 23.70 0.58
N PHE A 244 8.42 23.28 -0.68
CA PHE A 244 9.49 23.28 -1.68
C PHE A 244 9.96 24.72 -1.97
N THR A 245 11.28 24.92 -1.96
CA THR A 245 11.90 26.12 -2.54
C THR A 245 13.08 25.72 -3.45
N PRO A 246 13.33 26.46 -4.54
CA PRO A 246 14.45 26.17 -5.43
C PRO A 246 15.81 26.18 -4.72
N GLU A 247 15.98 27.04 -3.72
CA GLU A 247 17.23 27.21 -2.95
C GLU A 247 17.56 25.95 -2.16
N GLN A 248 16.55 25.29 -1.57
CA GLN A 248 16.73 24.03 -0.85
C GLN A 248 17.23 22.93 -1.78
N ALA A 249 16.70 22.87 -3.00
CA ALA A 249 17.11 21.89 -4.01
C ALA A 249 18.53 22.19 -4.51
N LYS A 250 18.84 23.45 -4.85
CA LYS A 250 20.18 23.90 -5.28
C LYS A 250 21.25 23.57 -4.25
N ALA A 251 21.00 23.88 -2.97
CA ALA A 251 21.95 23.59 -1.89
C ALA A 251 22.21 22.08 -1.73
N GLY A 252 21.20 21.23 -1.92
CA GLY A 252 21.38 19.78 -1.90
C GLY A 252 22.22 19.27 -3.08
N ILE A 253 21.98 19.79 -4.28
CA ILE A 253 22.73 19.44 -5.49
C ILE A 253 24.20 19.87 -5.38
N GLU A 254 24.47 21.05 -4.83
CA GLU A 254 25.83 21.55 -4.59
C GLU A 254 26.59 20.64 -3.62
N ARG A 255 25.95 20.18 -2.54
CA ARG A 255 26.56 19.23 -1.59
C ARG A 255 26.82 17.86 -2.22
N ILE A 256 25.92 17.39 -3.09
CA ILE A 256 26.15 16.16 -3.88
C ILE A 256 27.34 16.35 -4.82
N ASN A 257 27.38 17.43 -5.60
CA ASN A 257 28.50 17.71 -6.51
C ASN A 257 29.84 17.85 -5.78
N THR A 258 29.84 18.49 -4.61
CA THR A 258 31.04 18.59 -3.76
C THR A 258 31.50 17.21 -3.30
N SER A 259 30.56 16.35 -2.88
CA SER A 259 30.87 14.98 -2.47
C SER A 259 31.39 14.13 -3.64
N LEU A 260 30.82 14.29 -4.84
CA LEU A 260 31.29 13.61 -6.05
C LEU A 260 32.70 14.06 -6.46
N GLY A 261 33.03 15.34 -6.30
CA GLY A 261 34.36 15.89 -6.59
C GLY A 261 35.48 15.39 -5.67
N SER A 262 35.12 14.76 -4.54
CA SER A 262 36.08 14.14 -3.61
C SER A 262 36.52 12.73 -4.02
N LEU A 263 35.87 12.13 -5.03
CA LEU A 263 36.22 10.80 -5.54
C LEU A 263 37.47 10.86 -6.43
N ASP A 264 38.28 9.79 -6.41
CA ASP A 264 39.54 9.72 -7.16
C ASP A 264 39.29 9.83 -8.68
N PRO A 265 39.81 10.88 -9.35
CA PRO A 265 39.67 11.05 -10.79
C PRO A 265 40.32 9.93 -11.62
N ALA A 266 41.26 9.16 -11.04
CA ALA A 266 42.02 8.11 -11.74
C ALA A 266 41.25 6.79 -11.90
N ASP A 267 40.13 6.59 -11.19
CA ASP A 267 39.29 5.40 -11.31
C ASP A 267 38.40 5.48 -12.57
N THR A 268 38.98 5.11 -13.71
CA THR A 268 38.34 5.09 -15.03
C THR A 268 37.10 4.20 -15.10
N THR A 269 36.96 3.20 -14.21
CA THR A 269 35.78 2.31 -14.18
C THR A 269 34.54 3.04 -13.67
N ASN A 270 34.72 4.03 -12.79
CA ASN A 270 33.66 4.77 -12.12
C ASN A 270 33.36 6.14 -12.75
N GLN A 271 34.22 6.64 -13.64
CA GLN A 271 34.07 7.96 -14.29
C GLN A 271 32.75 8.13 -15.04
N LEU A 272 32.28 7.11 -15.77
CA LEU A 272 31.01 7.19 -16.51
C LEU A 272 29.80 7.37 -15.57
N GLY A 273 29.80 6.68 -14.43
CA GLY A 273 28.75 6.81 -13.44
C GLY A 273 28.76 8.15 -12.73
N ILE A 274 29.95 8.65 -12.37
CA ILE A 274 30.12 9.98 -11.77
C ILE A 274 29.67 11.06 -12.76
N ALA A 275 30.12 11.01 -14.01
CA ALA A 275 29.69 11.94 -15.06
C ALA A 275 28.17 11.92 -15.25
N SER A 276 27.54 10.73 -15.23
CA SER A 276 26.09 10.60 -15.35
C SER A 276 25.31 11.27 -14.21
N LEU A 277 25.89 11.34 -13.01
CA LEU A 277 25.33 12.02 -11.85
C LEU A 277 25.55 13.52 -11.93
N THR A 278 26.77 13.96 -12.29
CA THR A 278 27.09 15.38 -12.48
C THR A 278 26.19 16.02 -13.54
N VAL A 279 25.97 15.34 -14.68
CA VAL A 279 25.04 15.82 -15.73
C VAL A 279 23.61 15.95 -15.21
N ALA A 280 23.15 15.01 -14.37
CA ALA A 280 21.81 15.09 -13.78
C ALA A 280 21.70 16.28 -12.79
N CYS A 281 22.75 16.52 -12.00
CA CYS A 281 22.84 17.67 -11.11
C CYS A 281 22.84 19.01 -11.88
N GLU A 282 23.61 19.11 -12.97
CA GLU A 282 23.68 20.31 -13.82
C GLU A 282 22.36 20.61 -14.52
N LYS A 283 21.70 19.57 -15.04
CA LYS A 283 20.38 19.70 -15.66
C LYS A 283 19.35 20.21 -14.65
N LEU A 284 19.28 19.60 -13.47
CA LEU A 284 18.37 20.03 -12.41
C LEU A 284 18.67 21.46 -11.94
N SER A 285 19.96 21.84 -11.83
CA SER A 285 20.36 23.21 -11.50
C SER A 285 19.85 24.22 -12.54
N THR A 286 19.92 23.85 -13.82
CA THR A 286 19.42 24.67 -14.94
C THR A 286 17.91 24.87 -14.84
N ASP A 287 17.14 23.80 -14.65
CA ASP A 287 15.68 23.87 -14.54
C ASP A 287 15.24 24.65 -13.28
N LEU A 288 16.01 24.57 -12.18
CA LEU A 288 15.79 25.35 -10.96
C LEU A 288 16.09 26.85 -11.10
N ASN A 289 16.86 27.26 -12.11
CA ASN A 289 17.11 28.68 -12.38
C ASN A 289 15.95 29.35 -13.11
N SER A 290 15.22 28.61 -13.93
CA SER A 290 14.04 29.08 -14.66
C SER A 290 12.72 28.74 -13.95
N TYR A 291 12.74 28.23 -12.72
CA TYR A 291 11.55 27.71 -12.05
C TYR A 291 10.53 28.81 -11.70
N ASP A 292 9.34 28.72 -12.28
CA ASP A 292 8.10 29.38 -11.85
C ASP A 292 7.10 28.34 -11.32
N LYS A 293 6.68 28.53 -10.06
CA LYS A 293 5.66 27.70 -9.38
C LYS A 293 4.30 27.69 -10.10
N ASN A 294 4.01 28.69 -10.93
CA ASN A 294 2.76 28.80 -11.67
C ASN A 294 2.85 28.16 -13.07
N ASN A 295 4.06 27.80 -13.53
CA ASN A 295 4.28 27.16 -14.81
C ASN A 295 4.31 25.64 -14.65
N SER A 296 3.28 24.97 -15.16
CA SER A 296 3.14 23.52 -15.07
C SER A 296 4.35 22.78 -15.65
N LYS A 297 4.88 23.22 -16.80
CA LYS A 297 6.00 22.55 -17.48
C LYS A 297 7.27 22.58 -16.64
N GLU A 298 7.58 23.70 -16.01
CA GLU A 298 8.78 23.86 -15.19
C GLU A 298 8.67 23.09 -13.87
N VAL A 299 7.49 23.13 -13.23
CA VAL A 299 7.21 22.30 -12.03
C VAL A 299 7.41 20.82 -12.33
N TYR A 300 6.95 20.35 -13.49
CA TYR A 300 7.13 18.96 -13.90
C TYR A 300 8.57 18.63 -14.27
N ALA A 301 9.28 19.53 -14.94
CA ALA A 301 10.69 19.36 -15.28
C ALA A 301 11.53 19.16 -14.01
N VAL A 302 11.37 20.05 -13.02
CA VAL A 302 12.04 19.94 -11.72
C VAL A 302 11.68 18.64 -10.99
N ARG A 303 10.39 18.27 -10.94
CA ARG A 303 9.97 17.00 -10.32
C ARG A 303 10.62 15.79 -11.02
N SER A 304 10.61 15.78 -12.35
CA SER A 304 11.18 14.69 -13.15
C SER A 304 12.68 14.57 -12.94
N ASP A 305 13.39 15.70 -12.91
CA ASP A 305 14.83 15.75 -12.71
C ASP A 305 15.24 15.33 -11.30
N LEU A 306 14.48 15.71 -10.26
CA LEU A 306 14.64 15.19 -8.91
C LEU A 306 14.49 13.66 -8.86
N MET A 307 13.48 13.11 -9.55
CA MET A 307 13.24 11.67 -9.62
C MET A 307 14.36 10.92 -10.38
N GLU A 308 14.84 11.49 -11.48
CA GLU A 308 15.89 10.90 -12.30
C GLU A 308 17.26 10.95 -11.61
N LEU A 309 17.62 12.09 -11.01
CA LEU A 309 18.82 12.20 -10.16
C LEU A 309 18.77 11.16 -9.05
N ASN A 310 17.62 11.04 -8.38
CA ASN A 310 17.46 10.06 -7.33
C ASN A 310 17.69 8.62 -7.81
N LYS A 311 17.10 8.26 -8.95
CA LYS A 311 17.23 6.93 -9.55
C LYS A 311 18.69 6.63 -9.92
N ARG A 312 19.43 7.62 -10.41
CA ARG A 312 20.86 7.49 -10.73
C ARG A 312 21.70 7.29 -9.47
N ILE A 313 21.40 8.00 -8.39
CA ILE A 313 22.07 7.80 -7.09
C ILE A 313 21.84 6.37 -6.59
N ASP A 314 20.58 5.91 -6.58
CA ASP A 314 20.23 4.53 -6.18
C ASP A 314 21.01 3.50 -7.05
N GLY A 315 21.08 3.73 -8.37
CA GLY A 315 21.85 2.89 -9.30
C GLY A 315 23.36 2.90 -9.05
N ALA A 316 23.94 4.07 -8.77
CA ALA A 316 25.37 4.22 -8.50
C ALA A 316 25.78 3.58 -7.16
N MET A 317 24.90 3.61 -6.15
CA MET A 317 25.11 2.86 -4.90
C MET A 317 25.08 1.35 -5.15
N LEU A 318 24.11 0.85 -5.92
CA LEU A 318 24.01 -0.57 -6.25
C LEU A 318 25.19 -1.09 -7.09
N ALA A 319 25.69 -0.27 -8.00
CA ALA A 319 26.87 -0.57 -8.81
C ALA A 319 28.19 -0.48 -8.01
N GLY A 320 28.15 -0.03 -6.75
CA GLY A 320 29.34 0.14 -5.92
C GLY A 320 30.25 1.29 -6.38
N ILE A 321 29.70 2.26 -7.11
CA ILE A 321 30.39 3.50 -7.53
C ILE A 321 30.48 4.45 -6.35
N LEU A 322 29.38 4.59 -5.59
CA LEU A 322 29.34 5.35 -4.35
C LEU A 322 29.60 4.41 -3.16
N LYS A 323 30.69 4.64 -2.42
CA LYS A 323 31.11 3.84 -1.25
C LYS A 323 31.55 4.72 -0.08
N GLY A 324 31.57 4.15 1.12
CA GLY A 324 32.08 4.79 2.34
C GLY A 324 31.37 6.11 2.67
N ASP A 325 32.11 7.04 3.25
CA ASP A 325 31.60 8.32 3.75
C ASP A 325 30.93 9.17 2.65
N VAL A 326 31.41 9.07 1.41
CA VAL A 326 30.79 9.76 0.25
C VAL A 326 29.39 9.23 -0.02
N ALA A 327 29.19 7.91 0.06
CA ALA A 327 27.87 7.31 -0.11
C ALA A 327 26.91 7.76 0.99
N ASP A 328 27.36 7.85 2.25
CA ASP A 328 26.52 8.27 3.37
C ASP A 328 26.16 9.76 3.30
N SER A 329 27.10 10.62 2.88
CA SER A 329 26.84 12.03 2.60
C SER A 329 25.79 12.20 1.49
N ILE A 330 26.01 11.55 0.34
CA ILE A 330 25.08 11.61 -0.79
C ILE A 330 23.71 11.01 -0.42
N LYS A 331 23.66 9.92 0.37
CA LYS A 331 22.40 9.31 0.84
C LYS A 331 21.60 10.25 1.75
N THR A 332 22.30 11.04 2.56
CA THR A 332 21.67 12.05 3.43
C THR A 332 21.01 13.14 2.59
N GLU A 333 21.73 13.68 1.60
CA GLU A 333 21.19 14.67 0.66
C GLU A 333 20.09 14.09 -0.24
N GLN A 334 20.27 12.86 -0.72
CA GLN A 334 19.28 12.12 -1.47
C GLN A 334 17.96 12.00 -0.70
N LYS A 335 18.02 11.71 0.61
CA LYS A 335 16.83 11.67 1.48
C LYS A 335 16.15 13.05 1.59
N HIS A 336 16.94 14.12 1.69
CA HIS A 336 16.42 15.49 1.72
C HIS A 336 15.74 15.85 0.39
N LEU A 337 16.39 15.60 -0.75
CA LEU A 337 15.84 15.83 -2.09
C LEU A 337 14.61 14.96 -2.38
N LYS A 338 14.58 13.69 -1.94
CA LYS A 338 13.38 12.83 -1.97
C LYS A 338 12.21 13.51 -1.27
N GLY A 339 12.44 14.11 -0.09
CA GLY A 339 11.41 14.81 0.69
C GLY A 339 10.78 16.01 -0.03
N LEU A 340 11.42 16.55 -1.08
CA LEU A 340 10.90 17.66 -1.88
C LEU A 340 9.77 17.24 -2.83
N TYR A 341 9.70 15.96 -3.20
CA TYR A 341 8.69 15.45 -4.14
C TYR A 341 7.95 14.20 -3.63
N GLU A 342 8.51 13.51 -2.62
CA GLU A 342 7.92 12.40 -1.85
C GLU A 342 7.51 12.85 -0.43
N TYR A 343 6.61 13.81 -0.33
CA TYR A 343 6.22 14.43 0.95
C TYR A 343 5.03 13.74 1.63
N ARG A 344 4.83 14.08 2.91
CA ARG A 344 3.76 13.54 3.76
C ARG A 344 2.58 14.51 3.81
N LEU A 345 1.41 14.08 3.32
CA LEU A 345 0.19 14.86 3.39
C LEU A 345 -0.59 14.54 4.68
N THR A 346 -0.22 15.20 5.78
CA THR A 346 -0.70 14.84 7.13
C THR A 346 -2.21 14.83 7.27
N TRP A 347 -2.92 15.81 6.69
CA TRP A 347 -4.38 15.85 6.76
C TRP A 347 -5.03 14.67 6.02
N ALA A 348 -4.44 14.24 4.90
CA ALA A 348 -4.91 13.09 4.14
C ALA A 348 -4.71 11.80 4.95
N ILE A 349 -3.56 11.65 5.61
CA ILE A 349 -3.30 10.52 6.50
C ILE A 349 -4.32 10.48 7.63
N VAL A 350 -4.58 11.61 8.31
CA VAL A 350 -5.56 11.66 9.40
C VAL A 350 -6.94 11.24 8.90
N LEU A 351 -7.40 11.81 7.79
CA LEU A 351 -8.70 11.49 7.18
C LEU A 351 -8.82 10.00 6.83
N ILE A 352 -7.86 9.47 6.07
CA ILE A 352 -7.86 8.08 5.62
C ILE A 352 -7.74 7.12 6.82
N SER A 353 -6.95 7.47 7.84
CA SER A 353 -6.87 6.70 9.08
C SER A 353 -8.22 6.63 9.78
N PHE A 354 -8.99 7.72 9.83
CA PHE A 354 -10.35 7.72 10.37
C PHE A 354 -11.29 6.86 9.53
N CYS A 355 -11.26 6.99 8.20
CA CYS A 355 -12.07 6.17 7.30
C CYS A 355 -11.78 4.67 7.47
N LEU A 356 -10.50 4.28 7.54
CA LEU A 356 -10.09 2.89 7.75
C LEU A 356 -10.49 2.38 9.14
N GLY A 357 -10.27 3.17 10.19
CA GLY A 357 -10.60 2.81 11.56
C GLY A 357 -12.10 2.64 11.78
N LEU A 358 -12.92 3.60 11.32
CA LEU A 358 -14.38 3.51 11.35
C LEU A 358 -14.90 2.41 10.43
N GLY A 359 -14.26 2.27 9.27
CA GLY A 359 -14.41 1.16 8.34
C GLY A 359 -14.38 -0.15 9.09
N THR A 360 -13.24 -0.44 9.72
CA THR A 360 -13.01 -1.65 10.51
C THR A 360 -14.13 -1.96 11.52
N MET A 361 -14.80 -0.94 12.06
CA MET A 361 -15.85 -1.13 13.08
C MET A 361 -17.20 -1.59 12.52
N VAL A 362 -17.41 -1.53 11.21
CA VAL A 362 -18.67 -1.82 10.53
C VAL A 362 -18.49 -2.99 9.54
N GLY A 363 -19.57 -3.67 9.15
CA GLY A 363 -19.54 -4.65 8.05
C GLY A 363 -18.82 -5.98 8.30
N TRP A 364 -18.14 -6.15 9.44
CA TRP A 364 -17.25 -7.28 9.76
C TRP A 364 -17.90 -8.67 9.76
N LYS A 365 -19.21 -8.76 10.10
CA LYS A 365 -19.90 -10.03 10.38
C LYS A 365 -19.88 -11.01 9.20
N ARG A 366 -19.90 -10.53 7.97
CA ARG A 366 -20.00 -11.38 6.76
C ARG A 366 -18.70 -12.16 6.50
N ILE A 367 -17.55 -11.51 6.67
CA ILE A 367 -16.25 -12.08 6.30
C ILE A 367 -15.60 -12.84 7.46
N VAL A 368 -15.79 -12.37 8.71
CA VAL A 368 -15.28 -13.08 9.91
C VAL A 368 -15.72 -14.54 9.91
N VAL A 369 -16.99 -14.80 9.56
CA VAL A 369 -17.54 -16.17 9.50
C VAL A 369 -16.82 -17.03 8.47
N THR A 370 -16.50 -16.48 7.29
CA THR A 370 -15.79 -17.24 6.25
C THR A 370 -14.34 -17.53 6.66
N ILE A 371 -13.62 -16.57 7.24
CA ILE A 371 -12.20 -16.76 7.59
C ILE A 371 -12.02 -17.68 8.80
N GLY A 372 -12.83 -17.50 9.86
CA GLY A 372 -12.62 -18.24 11.10
C GLY A 372 -13.21 -19.66 11.12
N GLU A 373 -14.24 -19.94 10.31
CA GLU A 373 -14.91 -21.25 10.33
C GLU A 373 -14.71 -22.08 9.05
N LYS A 374 -14.38 -21.46 7.90
CA LYS A 374 -14.46 -22.16 6.61
C LYS A 374 -13.11 -22.47 5.96
N ILE A 375 -11.99 -22.03 6.53
CA ILE A 375 -10.64 -22.30 5.97
C ILE A 375 -10.16 -23.72 6.32
N GLY A 376 -10.29 -24.12 7.59
CA GLY A 376 -9.97 -25.46 8.08
C GLY A 376 -11.22 -26.33 8.27
N LYS A 377 -11.04 -27.65 8.36
CA LYS A 377 -12.09 -28.60 8.76
C LYS A 377 -12.22 -28.69 10.29
N THR A 378 -11.14 -28.40 11.01
CA THR A 378 -11.11 -28.36 12.48
C THR A 378 -11.16 -26.92 12.99
N HIS A 379 -11.68 -26.75 14.21
CA HIS A 379 -11.60 -25.47 14.90
C HIS A 379 -10.14 -25.08 15.16
N LEU A 380 -9.89 -23.78 15.05
CA LEU A 380 -8.58 -23.18 15.19
C LEU A 380 -8.14 -23.22 16.67
N THR A 381 -6.96 -23.76 16.94
CA THR A 381 -6.37 -23.81 18.30
C THR A 381 -5.80 -22.44 18.69
N TYR A 382 -5.59 -22.20 19.99
CA TYR A 382 -5.00 -20.93 20.43
C TYR A 382 -3.60 -20.70 19.81
N ALA A 383 -2.79 -21.76 19.69
CA ALA A 383 -1.48 -21.71 19.06
C ALA A 383 -1.57 -21.37 17.57
N GLN A 384 -2.52 -21.96 16.84
CA GLN A 384 -2.74 -21.65 15.44
C GLN A 384 -3.15 -20.18 15.25
N GLY A 385 -3.99 -19.65 16.14
CA GLY A 385 -4.47 -18.26 16.06
C GLY A 385 -3.35 -17.26 16.27
N ALA A 386 -2.63 -17.41 17.39
CA ALA A 386 -1.48 -16.57 17.70
C ALA A 386 -0.39 -16.66 16.62
N SER A 387 -0.09 -17.87 16.12
CA SER A 387 0.94 -18.08 15.11
C SER A 387 0.56 -17.44 13.78
N ALA A 388 -0.68 -17.64 13.31
CA ALA A 388 -1.13 -17.08 12.05
C ALA A 388 -1.09 -15.54 12.07
N GLU A 389 -1.58 -14.92 13.14
CA GLU A 389 -1.55 -13.47 13.30
C GLU A 389 -0.13 -12.91 13.44
N LEU A 390 0.75 -13.58 14.20
CA LEU A 390 2.14 -13.14 14.35
C LEU A 390 2.88 -13.22 13.02
N CYS A 391 2.73 -14.32 12.27
CA CYS A 391 3.33 -14.47 10.95
C CYS A 391 2.79 -13.43 9.96
N ALA A 392 1.49 -13.14 10.00
CA ALA A 392 0.88 -12.12 9.17
C ALA A 392 1.40 -10.72 9.53
N ALA A 393 1.39 -10.36 10.82
CA ALA A 393 1.92 -9.11 11.32
C ALA A 393 3.39 -8.90 10.91
N ALA A 394 4.24 -9.92 11.07
CA ALA A 394 5.63 -9.86 10.66
C ALA A 394 5.79 -9.66 9.15
N THR A 395 5.07 -10.44 8.35
CA THR A 395 5.13 -10.36 6.88
C THR A 395 4.66 -8.99 6.36
N ILE A 396 3.54 -8.48 6.89
CA ILE A 396 3.00 -7.17 6.54
C ILE A 396 3.96 -6.07 7.00
N GLY A 397 4.47 -6.15 8.23
CA GLY A 397 5.40 -5.15 8.77
C GLY A 397 6.70 -5.04 7.99
N VAL A 398 7.30 -6.17 7.62
CA VAL A 398 8.50 -6.19 6.75
C VAL A 398 8.19 -5.57 5.38
N SER A 399 7.04 -5.93 4.79
CA SER A 399 6.64 -5.38 3.49
C SER A 399 6.40 -3.87 3.53
N SER A 400 5.74 -3.38 4.58
CA SER A 400 5.55 -1.94 4.82
C SER A 400 6.87 -1.20 5.03
N HIS A 401 7.83 -1.81 5.73
CA HIS A 401 9.17 -1.23 5.90
C HIS A 401 9.87 -1.00 4.56
N PHE A 402 9.72 -1.93 3.61
CA PHE A 402 10.23 -1.79 2.25
C PHE A 402 9.33 -0.96 1.31
N GLY A 403 8.21 -0.41 1.82
CA GLY A 403 7.26 0.36 1.00
C GLY A 403 6.54 -0.46 -0.04
N LEU A 404 6.39 -1.77 0.17
CA LEU A 404 5.72 -2.68 -0.74
C LEU A 404 4.24 -2.84 -0.34
N PRO A 405 3.29 -2.49 -1.22
CA PRO A 405 1.89 -2.82 -1.01
C PRO A 405 1.70 -4.34 -1.09
N VAL A 406 1.11 -4.92 -0.04
CA VAL A 406 0.82 -6.37 0.03
C VAL A 406 -0.66 -6.63 0.23
N SER A 407 -1.11 -7.84 -0.10
CA SER A 407 -2.44 -8.28 0.27
C SER A 407 -2.45 -8.84 1.69
N THR A 408 -2.94 -8.05 2.63
CA THR A 408 -3.07 -8.45 4.03
C THR A 408 -4.04 -9.63 4.20
N THR A 409 -5.15 -9.62 3.46
CA THR A 409 -6.12 -10.73 3.37
C THR A 409 -5.46 -12.02 2.91
N HIS A 410 -4.64 -11.98 1.85
CA HIS A 410 -3.96 -13.18 1.35
C HIS A 410 -2.90 -13.67 2.32
N VAL A 411 -2.11 -12.76 2.89
CA VAL A 411 -1.05 -13.10 3.86
C VAL A 411 -1.65 -13.80 5.07
N LEU A 412 -2.69 -13.26 5.69
CA LEU A 412 -3.31 -13.91 6.84
C LEU A 412 -4.05 -15.20 6.47
N SER A 413 -4.86 -15.20 5.41
CA SER A 413 -5.58 -16.41 4.99
C SER A 413 -4.61 -17.55 4.71
N SER A 414 -3.45 -17.24 4.12
CA SER A 414 -2.37 -18.20 3.86
C SER A 414 -1.64 -18.61 5.14
N ALA A 415 -1.40 -17.69 6.08
CA ALA A 415 -0.85 -18.03 7.39
C ALA A 415 -1.79 -18.99 8.17
N ILE A 416 -3.10 -18.74 8.17
CA ILE A 416 -4.10 -19.64 8.77
C ILE A 416 -4.08 -21.00 8.05
N ALA A 417 -4.06 -21.03 6.72
CA ALA A 417 -3.94 -22.28 5.98
C ALA A 417 -2.65 -23.03 6.35
N GLY A 418 -1.53 -22.32 6.52
CA GLY A 418 -0.25 -22.89 6.95
C GLY A 418 -0.34 -23.53 8.33
N THR A 419 -0.95 -22.85 9.31
CA THR A 419 -1.13 -23.42 10.65
C THR A 419 -2.08 -24.63 10.66
N MET A 420 -3.08 -24.67 9.76
CA MET A 420 -3.95 -25.84 9.57
C MET A 420 -3.22 -27.04 8.98
N VAL A 421 -2.32 -26.79 8.02
CA VAL A 421 -1.45 -27.82 7.43
C VAL A 421 -0.45 -28.35 8.45
N ALA A 422 0.13 -27.49 9.29
CA ALA A 422 1.03 -27.92 10.35
C ALA A 422 0.36 -28.81 11.41
N GLU A 423 -0.95 -28.66 11.61
CA GLU A 423 -1.71 -29.42 12.61
C GLU A 423 -2.15 -30.81 12.10
N GLY A 424 -2.66 -30.88 10.87
CA GLY A 424 -3.31 -32.10 10.34
C GLY A 424 -3.02 -32.40 8.88
N GLY A 425 -1.99 -31.77 8.30
CA GLY A 425 -1.64 -31.88 6.89
C GLY A 425 -2.63 -31.19 5.95
N THR A 426 -2.39 -31.33 4.64
CA THR A 426 -3.23 -30.71 3.59
C THR A 426 -4.68 -31.18 3.60
N LYS A 427 -4.96 -32.36 4.18
CA LYS A 427 -6.31 -32.90 4.34
C LYS A 427 -7.18 -32.10 5.32
N ASN A 428 -6.57 -31.31 6.21
CA ASN A 428 -7.26 -30.45 7.16
C ASN A 428 -7.80 -29.16 6.52
N LEU A 429 -7.36 -28.82 5.31
CA LEU A 429 -7.89 -27.67 4.58
C LEU A 429 -9.28 -27.97 3.99
N GLN A 430 -10.16 -26.99 4.01
CA GLN A 430 -11.48 -27.08 3.40
C GLN A 430 -11.38 -26.79 1.90
N ARG A 431 -11.23 -27.85 1.08
CA ARG A 431 -10.91 -27.74 -0.35
C ARG A 431 -11.84 -26.79 -1.10
N LYS A 432 -13.15 -26.88 -0.90
CA LYS A 432 -14.14 -26.02 -1.59
C LYS A 432 -13.90 -24.54 -1.30
N THR A 433 -13.73 -24.17 -0.03
CA THR A 433 -13.48 -22.79 0.37
C THR A 433 -12.15 -22.30 -0.20
N ILE A 434 -11.07 -23.05 -0.04
CA ILE A 434 -9.75 -22.68 -0.56
C ILE A 434 -9.77 -22.49 -2.07
N THR A 435 -10.45 -23.37 -2.82
CA THR A 435 -10.57 -23.21 -4.28
C THR A 435 -11.35 -21.96 -4.68
N THR A 436 -12.43 -21.64 -3.97
CA THR A 436 -13.21 -20.41 -4.23
C THR A 436 -12.39 -19.16 -3.93
N ILE A 437 -11.66 -19.16 -2.82
CA ILE A 437 -10.76 -18.06 -2.44
C ILE A 437 -9.65 -17.90 -3.48
N ALA A 438 -8.98 -18.99 -3.88
CA ALA A 438 -7.92 -18.95 -4.89
C ALA A 438 -8.41 -18.41 -6.25
N TRP A 439 -9.60 -18.82 -6.70
CA TRP A 439 -10.18 -18.28 -7.93
C TRP A 439 -10.51 -16.79 -7.81
N ALA A 440 -11.06 -16.35 -6.67
CA ALA A 440 -11.30 -14.94 -6.43
C ALA A 440 -9.99 -14.13 -6.47
N TRP A 441 -8.90 -14.65 -5.91
CA TRP A 441 -7.59 -14.00 -5.90
C TRP A 441 -7.03 -13.84 -7.31
N VAL A 442 -7.07 -14.91 -8.11
CA VAL A 442 -6.56 -14.90 -9.50
C VAL A 442 -7.41 -14.00 -10.40
N LEU A 443 -8.73 -14.02 -10.25
CA LEU A 443 -9.64 -13.27 -11.13
C LEU A 443 -9.75 -11.77 -10.78
N THR A 444 -9.46 -11.38 -9.54
CA THR A 444 -9.62 -9.99 -9.11
C THR A 444 -8.82 -9.03 -9.97
N LEU A 445 -7.52 -9.26 -10.15
CA LEU A 445 -6.65 -8.33 -10.88
C LEU A 445 -7.05 -8.21 -12.38
N PRO A 446 -7.25 -9.31 -13.15
CA PRO A 446 -7.70 -9.21 -14.53
C PRO A 446 -9.07 -8.53 -14.68
N VAL A 447 -10.02 -8.85 -13.81
CA VAL A 447 -11.38 -8.30 -13.91
C VAL A 447 -11.37 -6.80 -13.60
N THR A 448 -10.66 -6.36 -12.57
CA THR A 448 -10.58 -4.93 -12.23
C THR A 448 -9.73 -4.15 -13.22
N PHE A 449 -8.71 -4.77 -13.82
CA PHE A 449 -7.97 -4.18 -14.93
C PHE A 449 -8.89 -3.88 -16.11
N VAL A 450 -9.63 -4.89 -16.59
CA VAL A 450 -10.53 -4.73 -17.74
C VAL A 450 -11.67 -3.76 -17.41
N ALA A 451 -12.29 -3.89 -16.24
CA ALA A 451 -13.39 -3.02 -15.83
C ALA A 451 -12.95 -1.55 -15.75
N SER A 452 -11.77 -1.27 -15.19
CA SER A 452 -11.28 0.11 -15.09
C SER A 452 -10.87 0.68 -16.45
N ALA A 453 -10.32 -0.14 -17.35
CA ALA A 453 -10.03 0.27 -18.71
C ALA A 453 -11.32 0.65 -19.46
N LEU A 454 -12.35 -0.21 -19.39
CA LEU A 454 -13.64 0.03 -20.04
C LEU A 454 -14.36 1.26 -19.46
N LEU A 455 -14.37 1.42 -18.14
CA LEU A 455 -14.96 2.60 -17.50
C LEU A 455 -14.22 3.88 -17.86
N PHE A 456 -12.90 3.84 -18.05
CA PHE A 456 -12.15 5.01 -18.51
C PHE A 456 -12.59 5.44 -19.91
N TYR A 457 -12.68 4.51 -20.86
CA TYR A 457 -13.18 4.83 -22.21
C TYR A 457 -14.59 5.42 -22.16
N LEU A 458 -15.48 4.83 -21.35
CA LEU A 458 -16.84 5.31 -21.17
C LEU A 458 -16.88 6.73 -20.60
N PHE A 459 -16.19 6.98 -19.49
CA PHE A 459 -16.21 8.30 -18.84
C PHE A 459 -15.51 9.36 -19.68
N ARG A 460 -14.48 9.00 -20.44
CA ARG A 460 -13.85 9.90 -21.39
C ARG A 460 -14.80 10.35 -22.50
N MET A 461 -15.69 9.48 -22.97
CA MET A 461 -16.72 9.88 -23.96
C MET A 461 -17.73 10.88 -23.41
N LEU A 462 -17.84 10.99 -22.07
CA LEU A 462 -18.77 11.88 -21.37
C LEU A 462 -18.09 13.15 -20.84
N ALA A 463 -16.76 13.22 -20.90
CA ALA A 463 -15.93 14.33 -20.45
C ALA A 463 -15.66 15.30 -21.60
#